data_AF-A0AAW0XRI7-F1
#
_entry.id   AF-A0AAW0XRI7-F1
#
_cell.length_a   1.000
_cell.length_b   1.000
_cell.length_c   1.000
_cell.angle_alpha   90.00
_cell.angle_beta   90.00
_cell.angle_gamma   90.00
#
_symmetry.space_group_name_H-M   'P 1'
#
loop_
_entity.id
_entity.type
_entity.pdbx_description
1 polymer ?
#
loop_
_entity_poly.entity_id
_entity_poly.type
_entity_poly.pdbx_seq_one_letter_code
_entity_poly.pdbx_strand_id
1 'polypeptide(L)'
;MAFTRLCQYSSTILCATGGLACICVVMAIVMFPGDPKVNIRREDVTLTDVEDYVIKNINPDNIRQTLRYLTTGTHLGGTEQELDMARYIGSRWQQQGLDQVHFVPYQVLLSYPSPTIPNLIKILDSAGQVVWVSAAKQKPLYAPEEASPDIPFTFIGYSAPANVTGDVVYVYYGREEDFDFVAASGVDISGKIVLARYGAIFRSNIPHGRSRCTREMARQPQRYL
;
A
#
# COMPACT_ATOMS: atom_id res chain seq x y z
N MET A 1 59.46 -58.35 -15.72
CA MET A 1 58.04 -58.57 -16.10
C MET A 1 57.13 -58.44 -14.87
N ALA A 2 56.94 -57.24 -14.31
CA ALA A 2 56.09 -57.07 -13.13
C ALA A 2 55.23 -55.78 -13.12
N PHE A 3 55.48 -54.82 -14.02
CA PHE A 3 54.79 -53.52 -13.99
C PHE A 3 53.51 -53.43 -14.85
N THR A 4 53.27 -54.39 -15.75
CA THR A 4 52.12 -54.36 -16.67
C THR A 4 50.86 -55.06 -16.15
N ARG A 5 50.91 -55.76 -15.00
CA ARG A 5 49.74 -56.48 -14.45
C ARG A 5 48.96 -55.70 -13.37
N LEU A 6 49.50 -54.62 -12.82
CA LEU A 6 48.82 -53.81 -11.78
C LEU A 6 47.83 -52.78 -12.36
N CYS A 7 48.04 -52.32 -13.61
CA CYS A 7 47.20 -51.28 -14.22
C CYS A 7 45.84 -51.82 -14.72
N GLN A 8 45.73 -53.11 -14.99
CA GLN A 8 44.50 -53.73 -15.52
C GLN A 8 43.51 -54.16 -14.42
N TYR A 9 43.99 -54.30 -13.17
CA TYR A 9 43.19 -54.63 -11.99
C TYR A 9 42.54 -53.38 -11.35
N SER A 10 43.19 -52.22 -11.45
CA SER A 10 42.68 -50.96 -10.89
C SER A 10 41.47 -50.41 -11.68
N SER A 11 41.50 -50.53 -13.02
CA SER A 11 40.40 -50.06 -13.89
C SER A 11 39.14 -50.94 -13.83
N THR A 12 39.27 -52.22 -13.48
CA THR A 12 38.12 -53.13 -13.31
C THR A 12 37.45 -52.93 -11.95
N ILE A 13 38.21 -52.65 -10.89
CA ILE A 13 37.67 -52.32 -9.55
C ILE A 13 36.94 -50.97 -9.56
N LEU A 14 37.47 -49.95 -10.25
CA LEU A 14 36.83 -48.63 -10.34
C LEU A 14 35.49 -48.65 -11.10
N CYS A 15 35.34 -49.56 -12.07
CA CYS A 15 34.10 -49.74 -12.84
C CYS A 15 33.05 -50.54 -12.04
N ALA A 16 33.48 -51.54 -11.28
CA ALA A 16 32.60 -52.33 -10.42
C ALA A 16 32.05 -51.53 -9.22
N THR A 17 32.85 -50.66 -8.62
CA THR A 17 32.42 -49.79 -7.51
C THR A 17 31.51 -48.65 -7.98
N GLY A 18 31.76 -48.09 -9.17
CA GLY A 18 30.86 -47.11 -9.80
C GLY A 18 29.50 -47.70 -10.17
N GLY A 19 29.47 -48.95 -10.66
CA GLY A 19 28.23 -49.67 -10.96
C GLY A 19 27.40 -49.95 -9.70
N LEU A 20 28.04 -50.40 -8.61
CA LEU A 20 27.36 -50.61 -7.32
C LEU A 20 26.84 -49.30 -6.71
N ALA A 21 27.59 -48.20 -6.80
CA ALA A 21 27.13 -46.89 -6.31
C ALA A 21 25.91 -46.40 -7.10
N CYS A 22 25.90 -46.53 -8.43
CA CYS A 22 24.73 -46.21 -9.24
C CYS A 22 23.53 -47.11 -8.92
N ILE A 23 23.75 -48.42 -8.71
CA ILE A 23 22.69 -49.34 -8.32
C ILE A 23 22.13 -48.99 -6.93
N CYS A 24 22.98 -48.60 -5.97
CA CYS A 24 22.54 -48.16 -4.65
C CYS A 24 21.78 -46.82 -4.71
N VAL A 25 22.17 -45.88 -5.56
CA VAL A 25 21.44 -44.60 -5.76
C VAL A 25 20.11 -44.83 -6.46
N VAL A 26 20.07 -45.68 -7.49
CA VAL A 26 18.81 -46.05 -8.17
C VAL A 26 17.91 -46.85 -7.23
N MET A 27 18.45 -47.79 -6.45
CA MET A 27 17.68 -48.50 -5.43
C MET A 27 17.23 -47.57 -4.30
N ALA A 28 18.01 -46.57 -3.90
CA ALA A 28 17.57 -45.56 -2.94
C ALA A 28 16.40 -44.74 -3.52
N ILE A 29 16.50 -44.27 -4.76
CA ILE A 29 15.41 -43.53 -5.43
C ILE A 29 14.15 -44.40 -5.60
N VAL A 30 14.30 -45.71 -5.79
CA VAL A 30 13.17 -46.66 -5.92
C VAL A 30 12.63 -47.14 -4.55
N MET A 31 13.47 -47.20 -3.51
CA MET A 31 13.12 -47.63 -2.14
C MET A 31 12.76 -46.48 -1.20
N PHE A 32 12.93 -45.22 -1.60
CA PHE A 32 12.24 -44.10 -0.99
C PHE A 32 10.92 -43.92 -1.76
N PRO A 33 9.85 -44.64 -1.39
CA PRO A 33 8.54 -44.29 -1.89
C PRO A 33 8.34 -42.82 -1.54
N GLY A 34 8.14 -41.99 -2.57
CA GLY A 34 7.70 -40.61 -2.36
C GLY A 34 6.53 -40.61 -1.38
N ASP A 35 6.47 -39.58 -0.54
CA ASP A 35 5.54 -39.46 0.58
C ASP A 35 4.22 -40.16 0.26
N PRO A 36 3.77 -41.12 1.10
CA PRO A 36 2.57 -41.88 0.81
C PRO A 36 1.47 -40.88 0.49
N LYS A 37 0.98 -40.92 -0.76
CA LYS A 37 -0.13 -40.07 -1.18
C LYS A 37 -1.30 -40.44 -0.27
N VAL A 38 -1.50 -39.64 0.77
CA VAL A 38 -2.61 -39.83 1.70
C VAL A 38 -3.85 -39.67 0.84
N ASN A 39 -4.54 -40.79 0.62
CA ASN A 39 -5.76 -40.82 -0.16
C ASN A 39 -6.88 -40.34 0.77
N ILE A 40 -6.91 -39.02 1.01
CA ILE A 40 -7.92 -38.38 1.84
C ILE A 40 -9.21 -38.39 1.03
N ARG A 41 -10.17 -39.23 1.42
CA ARG A 41 -11.52 -39.14 0.86
C ARG A 41 -12.18 -37.90 1.43
N ARG A 42 -12.93 -37.19 0.58
CA ARG A 42 -13.61 -35.95 0.97
C ARG A 42 -14.61 -36.16 2.12
N GLU A 43 -15.10 -37.40 2.27
CA GLU A 43 -16.00 -37.81 3.35
C GLU A 43 -15.33 -37.87 4.74
N ASP A 44 -13.99 -37.99 4.79
CA ASP A 44 -13.22 -38.20 6.03
C ASP A 44 -12.69 -36.89 6.64
N VAL A 45 -12.92 -35.74 5.98
CA VAL A 45 -12.43 -34.43 6.41
C VAL A 45 -13.57 -33.62 7.00
N THR A 46 -13.48 -33.28 8.27
CA THR A 46 -14.44 -32.37 8.90
C THR A 46 -14.09 -30.92 8.60
N LEU A 47 -15.05 -30.01 8.75
CA LEU A 47 -14.79 -28.57 8.61
C LEU A 47 -13.72 -28.08 9.60
N THR A 48 -13.72 -28.62 10.83
CA THR A 48 -12.74 -28.29 11.85
C THR A 48 -11.32 -28.69 11.45
N ASP A 49 -11.15 -29.84 10.78
CA ASP A 49 -9.84 -30.26 10.28
C ASP A 49 -9.29 -29.30 9.22
N VAL A 50 -10.15 -28.76 8.35
CA VAL A 50 -9.78 -27.76 7.35
C VAL A 50 -9.41 -26.43 8.01
N GLU A 51 -10.22 -25.99 8.98
CA GLU A 51 -9.95 -24.75 9.73
C GLU A 51 -8.60 -24.83 10.44
N ASP A 52 -8.34 -25.91 11.18
CA ASP A 52 -7.09 -26.14 11.88
C ASP A 52 -5.90 -26.21 10.92
N TYR A 53 -6.08 -26.89 9.78
CA TYR A 53 -5.05 -26.94 8.74
C TYR A 53 -4.73 -25.54 8.21
N VAL A 54 -5.74 -24.73 7.88
CA VAL A 54 -5.54 -23.36 7.38
C VAL A 54 -4.82 -22.52 8.43
N ILE A 55 -5.33 -22.47 9.66
CA ILE A 55 -4.75 -21.65 10.74
C ILE A 55 -3.30 -22.06 11.02
N LYS A 56 -3.02 -23.37 11.11
CA LYS A 56 -1.67 -23.89 11.38
C LYS A 56 -0.67 -23.57 10.28
N ASN A 57 -1.11 -23.42 9.03
CA ASN A 57 -0.24 -23.13 7.90
C ASN A 57 -0.07 -21.63 7.60
N ILE A 58 -0.71 -20.73 8.37
CA ILE A 58 -0.42 -19.30 8.29
C ILE A 58 0.95 -19.03 8.94
N ASN A 59 1.94 -18.69 8.11
CA ASN A 59 3.30 -18.40 8.57
C ASN A 59 3.55 -16.87 8.67
N PRO A 60 3.86 -16.33 9.87
CA PRO A 60 4.20 -14.91 10.06
C PRO A 60 5.38 -14.42 9.23
N ASP A 61 6.37 -15.27 8.93
CA ASP A 61 7.54 -14.89 8.14
C ASP A 61 7.17 -14.64 6.67
N ASN A 62 6.24 -15.43 6.12
CA ASN A 62 5.68 -15.20 4.79
C ASN A 62 4.94 -13.85 4.74
N ILE A 63 4.10 -13.57 5.74
CA ILE A 63 3.38 -12.29 5.86
C ILE A 63 4.38 -11.13 5.90
N ARG A 64 5.44 -11.24 6.72
CA ARG A 64 6.49 -10.23 6.83
C ARG A 64 7.18 -9.99 5.49
N GLN A 65 7.57 -11.06 4.78
CA GLN A 65 8.28 -10.94 3.50
C GLN A 65 7.38 -10.36 2.40
N THR A 66 6.12 -10.79 2.33
CA THR A 66 5.12 -10.23 1.42
C THR A 66 4.93 -8.74 1.70
N LEU A 67 4.71 -8.35 2.96
CA LEU A 67 4.55 -6.95 3.34
C LEU A 67 5.77 -6.12 2.91
N ARG A 68 7.00 -6.60 3.20
CA ARG A 68 8.23 -5.90 2.78
C ARG A 68 8.27 -5.64 1.28
N TYR A 69 7.94 -6.65 0.48
CA TYR A 69 7.92 -6.50 -0.97
C TYR A 69 6.84 -5.49 -1.42
N LEU A 70 5.61 -5.62 -0.91
CA LEU A 70 4.50 -4.75 -1.27
C LEU A 70 4.74 -3.28 -0.89
N THR A 71 5.58 -3.00 0.12
CA THR A 71 5.88 -1.63 0.58
C THR A 71 7.24 -1.09 0.11
N THR A 72 7.92 -1.74 -0.84
CA THR A 72 9.25 -1.28 -1.32
C THR A 72 9.16 -0.03 -2.22
N GLY A 73 8.02 0.18 -2.88
CA GLY A 73 7.82 1.27 -3.81
C GLY A 73 6.43 1.90 -3.68
N THR A 74 6.25 3.06 -4.32
CA THR A 74 4.93 3.68 -4.41
C THR A 74 4.05 2.90 -5.38
N HIS A 75 2.77 2.75 -5.04
CA HIS A 75 1.79 2.02 -5.85
C HIS A 75 0.47 2.83 -5.88
N LEU A 76 0.59 4.10 -6.27
CA LEU A 76 -0.55 5.00 -6.33
C LEU A 76 -1.54 4.53 -7.41
N GLY A 77 -2.84 4.63 -7.12
CA GLY A 77 -3.90 4.27 -8.05
C GLY A 77 -3.65 4.80 -9.45
N GLY A 78 -3.79 3.98 -10.49
CA GLY A 78 -3.66 4.33 -11.90
C GLY A 78 -2.23 4.48 -12.45
N THR A 79 -1.18 4.19 -11.67
CA THR A 79 0.21 4.25 -12.16
C THR A 79 0.73 2.90 -12.67
N GLU A 80 1.82 2.90 -13.46
CA GLU A 80 2.45 1.65 -13.92
C GLU A 80 2.96 0.82 -12.73
N GLN A 81 3.42 1.46 -11.65
CA GLN A 81 3.86 0.75 -10.45
C GLN A 81 2.71 0.01 -9.75
N GLU A 82 1.49 0.57 -9.72
CA GLU A 82 0.32 -0.16 -9.23
C GLU A 82 0.01 -1.36 -10.14
N LEU A 83 0.12 -1.20 -11.46
CA LEU A 83 -0.08 -2.30 -12.41
C LEU A 83 0.94 -3.42 -12.22
N ASP A 84 2.22 -3.09 -11.99
CA ASP A 84 3.25 -4.08 -11.68
C ASP A 84 2.98 -4.80 -10.36
N MET A 85 2.48 -4.08 -9.35
CA MET A 85 2.06 -4.68 -8.09
C MET A 85 0.89 -5.67 -8.30
N ALA A 86 -0.09 -5.29 -9.13
CA ALA A 86 -1.20 -6.17 -9.46
C ALA A 86 -0.72 -7.42 -10.22
N ARG A 87 0.22 -7.27 -11.17
CA ARG A 87 0.87 -8.38 -11.88
C ARG A 87 1.58 -9.33 -10.91
N TYR A 88 2.32 -8.78 -9.94
CA TYR A 88 2.96 -9.57 -8.89
C TYR A 88 1.94 -10.41 -8.11
N ILE A 89 0.87 -9.78 -7.61
CA ILE A 89 -0.18 -10.47 -6.85
C ILE A 89 -0.83 -11.57 -7.70
N GLY A 90 -1.18 -11.25 -8.95
CA GLY A 90 -1.77 -12.23 -9.87
C GLY A 90 -0.85 -13.44 -10.11
N SER A 91 0.44 -13.21 -10.30
CA SER A 91 1.42 -14.29 -10.46
C SER A 91 1.54 -15.16 -9.21
N ARG A 92 1.47 -14.57 -8.00
CA ARG A 92 1.52 -15.29 -6.73
C ARG A 92 0.29 -16.16 -6.53
N TRP A 93 -0.89 -15.64 -6.85
CA TRP A 93 -2.15 -16.38 -6.81
C TRP A 93 -2.14 -17.60 -7.74
N GLN A 94 -1.64 -17.44 -8.97
CA GLN A 94 -1.47 -18.57 -9.89
C GLN A 94 -0.49 -19.62 -9.35
N GLN A 95 0.66 -19.19 -8.82
CA GLN A 95 1.66 -20.09 -8.21
C GLN A 95 1.12 -20.84 -6.98
N GLN A 96 0.20 -20.23 -6.25
CA GLN A 96 -0.45 -20.82 -5.06
C GLN A 96 -1.59 -21.78 -5.41
N GLY A 97 -1.89 -21.97 -6.70
CA GLY A 97 -2.84 -22.97 -7.18
C GLY A 97 -4.28 -22.46 -7.27
N LEU A 98 -4.52 -21.15 -7.35
CA LEU A 98 -5.85 -20.64 -7.69
C LEU A 98 -6.19 -20.96 -9.14
N ASP A 99 -7.38 -21.51 -9.37
CA ASP A 99 -7.82 -22.03 -10.67
C ASP A 99 -7.88 -20.94 -11.76
N GLN A 100 -8.38 -19.75 -11.40
CA GLN A 100 -8.57 -18.65 -12.35
C GLN A 100 -8.15 -17.32 -11.71
N VAL A 101 -7.27 -16.60 -12.39
CA VAL A 101 -6.81 -15.26 -12.01
C VAL A 101 -6.92 -14.35 -13.23
N HIS A 102 -7.65 -13.25 -13.09
CA HIS A 102 -7.96 -12.33 -14.18
C HIS A 102 -7.82 -10.87 -13.72
N PHE A 103 -7.42 -10.01 -14.65
CA PHE A 103 -7.34 -8.56 -14.45
C PHE A 103 -8.59 -7.91 -15.04
N VAL A 104 -9.27 -7.09 -14.24
CA VAL A 104 -10.47 -6.35 -14.69
C VAL A 104 -10.15 -4.85 -14.71
N PRO A 105 -9.83 -4.27 -15.88
CA PRO A 105 -9.54 -2.85 -15.99
C PRO A 105 -10.83 -2.03 -15.97
N TYR A 106 -10.79 -0.88 -15.29
CA TYR A 106 -11.86 0.11 -15.31
C TYR A 106 -11.28 1.49 -15.66
N GLN A 107 -12.04 2.26 -16.43
CA GLN A 107 -11.73 3.66 -16.69
C GLN A 107 -12.47 4.50 -15.65
N VAL A 108 -11.73 5.07 -14.72
CA VAL A 108 -12.25 5.88 -13.61
C VAL A 108 -11.59 7.24 -13.60
N LEU A 109 -12.31 8.25 -13.12
CA LEU A 109 -11.75 9.58 -12.93
C LEU A 109 -10.83 9.55 -11.70
N LEU A 110 -9.54 9.84 -11.91
CA LEU A 110 -8.55 9.99 -10.85
C LEU A 110 -8.08 11.44 -10.73
N SER A 111 -7.43 11.77 -9.62
CA SER A 111 -6.93 13.12 -9.33
C SER A 111 -5.50 13.02 -8.84
N TYR A 112 -4.61 13.78 -9.47
CA TYR A 112 -3.18 13.86 -9.14
C TYR A 112 -2.73 15.33 -9.07
N PRO A 113 -1.71 15.65 -8.25
CA PRO A 113 -1.09 16.96 -8.29
C PRO A 113 -0.29 17.14 -9.59
N SER A 114 0.03 18.39 -9.94
CA SER A 114 0.97 18.65 -11.01
C SER A 114 2.36 18.10 -10.65
N PRO A 115 3.07 17.40 -11.57
CA PRO A 115 4.42 16.91 -11.30
C PRO A 115 5.46 18.02 -11.22
N THR A 116 5.16 19.22 -11.73
CA THR A 116 6.10 20.35 -11.81
C THR A 116 5.70 21.54 -10.94
N ILE A 117 4.41 21.72 -10.66
CA ILE A 117 3.90 22.86 -9.89
C ILE A 117 3.39 22.34 -8.54
N PRO A 118 4.13 22.56 -7.44
CA PRO A 118 3.73 22.07 -6.12
C PRO A 118 2.55 22.86 -5.55
N ASN A 119 1.70 22.17 -4.78
CA ASN A 119 0.71 22.82 -3.93
C ASN A 119 1.41 23.39 -2.69
N LEU A 120 1.23 24.68 -2.42
CA LEU A 120 1.92 25.37 -1.33
C LEU A 120 0.94 26.23 -0.53
N ILE A 121 1.13 26.24 0.78
CA ILE A 121 0.52 27.21 1.70
C ILE A 121 1.58 28.24 2.03
N LYS A 122 1.21 29.52 1.98
CA LYS A 122 2.10 30.64 2.27
C LYS A 122 1.46 31.53 3.33
N ILE A 123 2.27 32.00 4.27
CA ILE A 123 1.88 33.07 5.19
C ILE A 123 2.45 34.36 4.62
N LEU A 124 1.60 35.38 4.53
CA LEU A 124 1.95 36.70 4.03
C LEU A 124 1.98 37.70 5.18
N ASP A 125 2.89 38.67 5.14
CA ASP A 125 2.85 39.82 6.03
C ASP A 125 1.82 40.88 5.56
N SER A 126 1.72 41.98 6.31
CA SER A 126 0.85 43.12 5.99
C SER A 126 1.18 43.81 4.66
N ALA A 127 2.38 43.63 4.13
CA ALA A 127 2.81 44.17 2.83
C ALA A 127 2.61 43.15 1.68
N GLY A 128 2.06 41.97 1.97
CA GLY A 128 1.87 40.89 1.01
C GLY A 128 3.14 40.08 0.71
N GLN A 129 4.21 40.26 1.48
CA GLN A 129 5.45 39.52 1.30
C GLN A 129 5.37 38.17 2.00
N VAL A 130 5.97 37.15 1.39
CA VAL A 130 5.95 35.79 1.92
C VAL A 130 6.91 35.67 3.10
N VAL A 131 6.37 35.40 4.28
CA VAL A 131 7.16 35.19 5.51
C VAL A 131 7.41 33.71 5.79
N TRP A 132 6.56 32.83 5.28
CA TRP A 132 6.69 31.39 5.47
C TRP A 132 6.03 30.61 4.32
N VAL A 133 6.57 29.42 4.01
CA VAL A 133 6.08 28.52 2.97
C VAL A 133 6.07 27.09 3.50
N SER A 134 5.00 26.35 3.21
CA SER A 134 4.90 24.92 3.54
C SER A 134 5.84 24.07 2.69
N ALA A 135 6.23 22.90 3.20
CA ALA A 135 6.93 21.91 2.40
C ALA A 135 5.99 21.28 1.35
N ALA A 136 6.49 21.10 0.12
CA ALA A 136 5.74 20.46 -0.96
C ALA A 136 5.65 18.93 -0.82
N LYS A 137 6.64 18.32 -0.16
CA LYS A 137 6.72 16.90 0.16
C LYS A 137 7.09 16.73 1.63
N GLN A 138 6.71 15.58 2.20
CA GLN A 138 7.24 15.15 3.48
C GLN A 138 8.76 14.97 3.37
N LYS A 139 9.51 15.43 4.36
CA LYS A 139 10.94 15.15 4.44
C LYS A 139 11.13 13.67 4.82
N PRO A 140 12.00 12.91 4.12
CA PRO A 140 12.39 11.56 4.54
C PRO A 140 12.91 11.58 5.97
N LEU A 141 12.44 10.65 6.80
CA LEU A 141 12.78 10.53 8.21
C LEU A 141 13.82 9.44 8.45
N TYR A 142 13.62 8.26 7.88
CA TYR A 142 14.40 7.07 8.25
C TYR A 142 14.81 6.19 7.07
N ALA A 143 13.92 6.01 6.08
CA ALA A 143 14.09 4.99 5.06
C ALA A 143 14.43 5.61 3.69
N PRO A 144 15.36 5.05 2.91
CA PRO A 144 15.67 5.53 1.56
C PRO A 144 14.45 5.62 0.63
N GLU A 145 13.49 4.71 0.80
CA GLU A 145 12.24 4.64 0.02
C GLU A 145 11.40 5.91 0.19
N GLU A 146 11.47 6.58 1.34
CA GLU A 146 10.77 7.85 1.62
C GLU A 146 11.31 9.01 0.77
N ALA A 147 12.51 8.87 0.19
CA ALA A 147 13.13 9.85 -0.70
C ALA A 147 12.84 9.56 -2.18
N SER A 148 11.99 8.57 -2.51
CA SER A 148 11.71 8.19 -3.89
C SER A 148 11.16 9.38 -4.70
N PRO A 149 11.66 9.61 -5.93
CA PRO A 149 11.14 10.65 -6.81
C PRO A 149 9.69 10.40 -7.21
N ASP A 150 9.24 9.14 -7.17
CA ASP A 150 7.88 8.72 -7.56
C ASP A 150 6.81 9.14 -6.54
N ILE A 151 7.20 9.54 -5.33
CA ILE A 151 6.27 10.07 -4.33
C ILE A 151 5.73 11.42 -4.84
N PRO A 152 4.41 11.57 -5.06
CA PRO A 152 3.83 12.82 -5.57
C PRO A 152 3.94 13.95 -4.53
N PHE A 153 3.73 15.20 -4.95
CA PHE A 153 3.53 16.30 -4.01
C PHE A 153 2.30 16.06 -3.13
N THR A 154 2.32 16.59 -1.91
CA THR A 154 1.18 16.48 -0.98
C THR A 154 -0.05 17.17 -1.56
N PHE A 155 -1.20 16.48 -1.53
CA PHE A 155 -2.44 17.00 -2.12
C PHE A 155 -3.69 16.38 -1.49
N ILE A 156 -4.85 16.98 -1.77
CA ILE A 156 -6.17 16.43 -1.46
C ILE A 156 -6.81 16.02 -2.78
N GLY A 157 -7.04 14.71 -2.96
CA GLY A 157 -7.69 14.20 -4.16
C GLY A 157 -9.05 14.84 -4.39
N TYR A 158 -9.30 15.23 -5.65
CA TYR A 158 -10.50 15.92 -6.13
C TYR A 158 -10.69 17.36 -5.61
N SER A 159 -9.69 17.95 -4.96
CA SER A 159 -9.74 19.38 -4.63
C SER A 159 -9.79 20.22 -5.92
N ALA A 160 -10.57 21.30 -5.89
CA ALA A 160 -10.58 22.27 -6.98
C ALA A 160 -9.20 22.96 -7.10
N PRO A 161 -8.67 23.16 -8.32
CA PRO A 161 -7.47 23.94 -8.53
C PRO A 161 -7.78 25.43 -8.35
N ALA A 162 -7.16 26.07 -7.37
CA ALA A 162 -7.33 27.50 -7.14
C ALA A 162 -6.12 28.08 -6.39
N ASN A 163 -5.87 29.38 -6.58
CA ASN A 163 -4.97 30.18 -5.76
C ASN A 163 -5.81 31.22 -5.02
N VAL A 164 -5.93 31.08 -3.70
CA VAL A 164 -6.78 31.93 -2.86
C VAL A 164 -5.96 32.52 -1.71
N THR A 165 -6.27 33.77 -1.37
CA THR A 165 -5.67 34.49 -0.24
C THR A 165 -6.80 35.00 0.63
N GLY A 166 -6.68 34.81 1.95
CA GLY A 166 -7.66 35.29 2.92
C GLY A 166 -7.23 34.96 4.34
N ASP A 167 -7.95 35.54 5.30
CA ASP A 167 -7.72 35.27 6.72
C ASP A 167 -7.98 33.80 7.06
N VAL A 168 -7.31 33.30 8.10
CA VAL A 168 -7.48 31.91 8.55
C VAL A 168 -8.41 31.86 9.76
N VAL A 169 -9.38 30.95 9.73
CA VAL A 169 -10.23 30.60 10.88
C VAL A 169 -10.03 29.14 11.23
N TYR A 170 -9.73 28.86 12.50
CA TYR A 170 -9.60 27.50 13.02
C TYR A 170 -10.97 26.94 13.41
N VAL A 171 -11.31 25.74 12.93
CA VAL A 171 -12.63 25.11 13.16
C VAL A 171 -12.54 23.72 13.79
N TYR A 172 -11.52 23.49 14.62
CA TYR A 172 -11.33 22.19 15.28
C TYR A 172 -11.33 21.01 14.29
N TYR A 173 -12.25 20.05 14.37
CA TYR A 173 -12.35 18.92 13.43
C TYR A 173 -13.19 19.24 12.18
N GLY A 174 -13.82 20.42 12.10
CA GLY A 174 -14.69 20.81 11.00
C GLY A 174 -16.04 20.08 10.99
N ARG A 175 -16.51 19.66 12.16
CA ARG A 175 -17.87 19.10 12.34
C ARG A 175 -18.90 20.21 12.28
N GLU A 176 -20.16 19.86 12.05
CA GLU A 176 -21.24 20.85 12.05
C GLU A 176 -21.31 21.64 13.36
N GLU A 177 -21.20 20.95 14.50
CA GLU A 177 -21.14 21.58 15.83
C GLU A 177 -19.93 22.51 16.01
N ASP A 178 -18.80 22.23 15.35
CA ASP A 178 -17.62 23.09 15.41
C ASP A 178 -17.86 24.40 14.63
N PHE A 179 -18.58 24.32 13.51
CA PHE A 179 -19.01 25.51 12.76
C PHE A 179 -20.09 26.29 13.48
N ASP A 180 -21.05 25.62 14.12
CA ASP A 180 -22.09 26.25 14.93
C ASP A 180 -21.45 27.02 16.12
N PHE A 181 -20.42 26.45 16.75
CA PHE A 181 -19.67 27.11 17.82
C PHE A 181 -18.94 28.37 17.33
N VAL A 182 -18.28 28.30 16.17
CA VAL A 182 -17.58 29.45 15.57
C VAL A 182 -18.58 30.57 15.22
N ALA A 183 -19.73 30.20 14.65
CA ALA A 183 -20.81 31.15 14.35
C ALA A 183 -21.39 31.79 15.62
N ALA A 184 -21.66 30.99 16.66
CA ALA A 184 -22.15 31.48 17.95
C ALA A 184 -21.14 32.40 18.66
N SER A 185 -19.84 32.24 18.36
CA SER A 185 -18.77 33.11 18.85
C SER A 185 -18.65 34.43 18.08
N GLY A 186 -19.52 34.68 17.09
CA GLY A 186 -19.52 35.91 16.29
C GLY A 186 -18.42 36.01 15.23
N VAL A 187 -17.77 34.89 14.89
CA VAL A 187 -16.70 34.85 13.88
C VAL A 187 -17.30 34.54 12.51
N ASP A 188 -17.29 35.50 11.59
CA ASP A 188 -17.68 35.27 10.20
C ASP A 188 -16.59 34.50 9.43
N ILE A 189 -16.98 33.40 8.78
CA ILE A 189 -16.09 32.53 8.00
C ILE A 189 -16.21 32.77 6.48
N SER A 190 -17.10 33.67 6.06
CA SER A 190 -17.34 33.98 4.66
C SER A 190 -16.09 34.61 4.02
N GLY A 191 -15.66 34.08 2.88
CA GLY A 191 -14.43 34.52 2.21
C GLY A 191 -13.12 34.15 2.91
N LYS A 192 -13.16 33.45 4.06
CA LYS A 192 -11.98 33.06 4.82
C LYS A 192 -11.49 31.65 4.46
N ILE A 193 -10.23 31.38 4.78
CA ILE A 193 -9.59 30.07 4.70
C ILE A 193 -9.85 29.34 6.02
N VAL A 194 -10.49 28.18 5.93
CA VAL A 194 -10.83 27.37 7.10
C VAL A 194 -9.72 26.34 7.35
N LEU A 195 -9.17 26.34 8.56
CA LEU A 195 -8.19 25.36 9.03
C LEU A 195 -8.85 24.36 9.98
N ALA A 196 -8.86 23.09 9.58
CA ALA A 196 -9.38 21.98 10.38
C ALA A 196 -8.29 20.92 10.57
N ARG A 197 -8.34 20.22 11.71
CA ARG A 197 -7.48 19.06 11.96
C ARG A 197 -8.19 17.77 11.54
N TYR A 198 -7.42 16.82 11.03
CA TYR A 198 -7.95 15.51 10.68
C TYR A 198 -8.46 14.75 11.91
N GLY A 199 -9.55 14.01 11.72
CA GLY A 199 -10.16 13.15 12.73
C GLY A 199 -11.67 13.42 12.89
N ALA A 200 -12.32 12.61 13.72
CA ALA A 200 -13.74 12.63 14.07
C ALA A 200 -14.76 12.43 12.94
N ILE A 201 -14.52 12.96 11.74
CA ILE A 201 -15.40 12.85 10.56
C ILE A 201 -14.60 12.51 9.32
N PHE A 202 -15.31 12.05 8.28
CA PHE A 202 -14.72 11.93 6.96
C PHE A 202 -14.38 13.31 6.39
N ARG A 203 -13.18 13.48 5.82
CA ARG A 203 -12.67 14.77 5.33
C ARG A 203 -13.59 15.50 4.35
N SER A 204 -14.35 14.77 3.54
CA SER A 204 -15.25 15.38 2.55
C SER A 204 -16.48 16.04 3.17
N ASN A 205 -16.73 15.85 4.47
CA ASN A 205 -17.83 16.48 5.17
C ASN A 205 -17.49 17.91 5.63
N ILE A 206 -16.19 18.28 5.71
CA ILE A 206 -15.76 19.62 6.14
C ILE A 206 -16.28 20.71 5.19
N PRO A 207 -16.18 20.58 3.84
CA PRO A 207 -16.77 21.55 2.92
C PRO A 207 -18.29 21.67 3.06
N HIS A 208 -18.98 20.57 3.40
CA HIS A 208 -20.42 20.58 3.63
C HIS A 208 -20.78 21.46 4.84
N GLY A 209 -20.14 21.23 5.98
CA GLY A 209 -20.35 22.03 7.19
C GLY A 209 -20.06 23.52 6.96
N ARG A 210 -18.96 23.84 6.26
CA ARG A 210 -18.66 25.21 5.83
C ARG A 210 -19.81 25.83 5.03
N SER A 211 -20.29 25.11 4.00
CA SER A 211 -21.34 25.62 3.10
C SER A 211 -22.68 25.87 3.80
N ARG A 212 -22.99 25.09 4.85
CA ARG A 212 -24.17 25.27 5.69
C ARG A 212 -24.01 26.53 6.53
N CYS A 213 -22.90 26.64 7.27
CA CYS A 213 -22.62 27.77 8.14
C CYS A 213 -22.61 29.11 7.39
N THR A 214 -21.95 29.19 6.22
CA THR A 214 -21.97 30.43 5.41
C THR A 214 -23.37 30.80 4.91
N ARG A 215 -24.19 29.81 4.52
CA ARG A 215 -25.58 30.05 4.12
C ARG A 215 -26.45 30.51 5.28
N GLU A 216 -26.23 29.99 6.47
CA GLU A 216 -26.96 30.40 7.68
C GLU A 216 -26.57 31.82 8.11
N MET A 217 -25.28 32.16 8.08
CA MET A 217 -24.80 33.52 8.33
C MET A 217 -25.37 34.54 7.34
N ALA A 218 -25.42 34.21 6.05
CA ALA A 218 -26.01 35.09 5.03
C ALA A 218 -27.52 35.33 5.21
N ARG A 219 -28.21 34.47 5.97
CA ARG A 219 -29.66 34.61 6.26
C ARG A 219 -29.94 35.40 7.54
N GLN A 220 -28.95 35.59 8.42
CA GLN A 220 -29.15 36.37 9.63
C GLN A 220 -29.21 37.86 9.26
N PRO A 221 -30.28 38.61 9.64
CA PRO A 221 -30.33 40.04 9.41
C PRO A 221 -29.15 40.67 10.17
N GLN A 222 -28.37 41.52 9.48
CA GLN A 222 -27.30 42.31 10.09
C GLN A 222 -27.84 42.96 11.36
N ARG A 223 -27.47 42.43 12.53
CA ARG A 223 -27.61 43.17 13.78
C ARG A 223 -26.59 44.30 13.71
N TYR A 224 -27.03 45.42 13.19
CA TYR A 224 -26.35 46.70 13.35
C TYR A 224 -26.06 46.89 14.84
N LEU A 225 -24.78 46.99 15.18
CA LEU A 225 -24.32 47.75 16.34
C LEU A 225 -23.96 49.15 15.85
#